data_AF-A0A915ICW7-F1
#
_entry.id   AF-A0A915ICW7-F1
#
_cell.length_a   1.000
_cell.length_b   1.000
_cell.length_c   1.000
_cell.angle_alpha   90.00
_cell.angle_beta   90.00
_cell.angle_gamma   90.00
#
_symmetry.space_group_name_H-M   'P 1'
#
loop_
_entity.id
_entity.type
_entity.pdbx_description
1 polymer ?
#
loop_
_entity_poly.entity_id
_entity_poly.type
_entity_poly.pdbx_seq_one_letter_code
_entity_poly.pdbx_strand_id
1 'polypeptide(L)'
;MKPKLPPQKCALSQCKNSTVNQNLYPNDPEWKNMWYLSDQFSHNVKEAWSLGVTGKDVVVTILDDGLEITHPDIKQNYDPRASYDVNDNDNDPTPRYLASADNKHGTRCAGEVAAVYNNSMCIVGVAHGARIGGIKMLDGDVTDVIEAASLSHNKQHVDIYSASWGPDDDGKSLDGPAKLASLAFKQGVEQGRGGLGSIFVWASGNGGVNMDSCNCDGYTNSIYTLSISSATERGLVPWYSEACSSTMAATYSSGAPDERQIVSSIVQKL
;
A
#
# COMPACT_ATOMS: atom_id res chain seq x y z
N MET A 1 -33.45 6.86 23.20
CA MET A 1 -33.75 7.23 21.80
C MET A 1 -32.42 7.48 21.10
N LYS A 2 -32.01 6.62 20.16
CA LYS A 2 -30.78 6.86 19.37
C LYS A 2 -31.13 7.81 18.21
N PRO A 3 -30.37 8.88 17.97
CA PRO A 3 -30.60 9.74 16.82
C PRO A 3 -30.30 8.95 15.54
N LYS A 4 -31.27 8.90 14.62
CA LYS A 4 -31.06 8.38 13.26
C LYS A 4 -30.09 9.32 12.54
N LEU A 5 -28.94 8.81 12.12
CA LEU A 5 -28.10 9.49 11.14
C LEU A 5 -28.88 9.64 9.82
N PRO A 6 -28.85 10.81 9.17
CA PRO A 6 -29.50 10.99 7.88
C PRO A 6 -28.80 10.13 6.82
N PRO A 7 -29.54 9.61 5.82
CA PRO A 7 -28.95 8.82 4.75
C PRO A 7 -27.97 9.71 3.96
N GLN A 8 -26.69 9.36 3.99
CA GLN A 8 -25.72 9.89 3.03
C GLN A 8 -26.08 9.33 1.66
N LYS A 9 -26.84 10.11 0.88
CA LYS A 9 -26.96 9.91 -0.55
C LYS A 9 -25.58 10.19 -1.15
N CYS A 10 -24.85 9.15 -1.51
CA CYS A 10 -23.73 9.29 -2.43
C CYS A 10 -24.32 9.80 -3.76
N ALA A 11 -24.17 11.10 -4.01
CA ALA A 11 -24.70 11.74 -5.20
C ALA A 11 -23.82 11.37 -6.40
N LEU A 12 -24.13 10.24 -7.04
CA LEU A 12 -23.61 9.84 -8.36
C LEU A 12 -23.88 10.89 -9.47
N SER A 13 -24.60 11.98 -9.18
CA SER A 13 -25.02 13.00 -10.14
C SER A 13 -24.01 14.13 -10.39
N GLN A 14 -22.82 14.11 -9.78
CA GLN A 14 -21.78 15.13 -9.98
C GLN A 14 -20.56 14.68 -10.79
N CYS A 15 -20.48 13.42 -11.23
CA CYS A 15 -19.52 13.00 -12.25
C CYS A 15 -19.99 13.55 -13.61
N LYS A 16 -19.78 14.84 -13.85
CA LYS A 16 -19.92 15.41 -15.20
C LYS A 16 -18.95 14.66 -16.12
N ASN A 17 -19.46 14.19 -17.25
CA ASN A 17 -18.70 13.69 -18.39
C ASN A 17 -17.74 14.77 -18.91
N SER A 18 -16.61 14.97 -18.25
CA SER A 18 -15.41 15.43 -18.94
C SER A 18 -14.83 14.18 -19.59
N THR A 19 -15.01 14.03 -20.91
CA THR A 19 -14.17 13.16 -21.72
C THR A 19 -12.75 13.69 -21.63
N VAL A 20 -12.04 13.29 -20.58
CA VAL A 20 -10.60 13.53 -20.50
C VAL A 20 -10.01 12.58 -21.53
N ASN A 21 -9.39 13.15 -22.56
CA ASN A 21 -8.65 12.39 -23.56
C ASN A 21 -7.32 11.92 -22.92
N GLN A 22 -7.42 11.10 -21.86
CA GLN A 22 -6.28 10.39 -21.28
C GLN A 22 -5.94 9.26 -22.25
N ASN A 23 -4.66 9.17 -22.60
CA ASN A 23 -4.17 8.01 -23.33
C ASN A 23 -4.22 6.80 -22.39
N LEU A 24 -5.24 5.95 -22.46
CA LEU A 24 -5.40 4.77 -21.60
C LEU A 24 -4.26 3.74 -21.73
N TYR A 25 -3.30 3.99 -22.62
CA TYR A 25 -2.09 3.22 -22.84
C TYR A 25 -0.86 4.09 -22.50
N PRO A 26 -0.34 4.00 -21.27
CA PRO A 26 0.88 4.68 -20.88
C PRO A 26 2.06 4.34 -21.82
N ASN A 27 2.98 5.28 -21.99
CA ASN A 27 4.22 5.08 -22.76
C ASN A 27 5.32 4.36 -21.95
N ASP A 28 5.01 3.97 -20.72
CA ASP A 28 5.92 3.34 -19.76
C ASP A 28 6.33 1.93 -20.26
N PRO A 29 7.64 1.61 -20.31
CA PRO A 29 8.15 0.41 -20.99
C PRO A 29 7.58 -0.92 -20.46
N GLU A 30 7.28 -1.01 -19.17
CA GLU A 30 6.76 -2.22 -18.54
C GLU A 30 5.24 -2.35 -18.64
N TRP A 31 4.52 -1.40 -19.22
CA TRP A 31 3.05 -1.40 -19.27
C TRP A 31 2.46 -2.72 -19.79
N LYS A 32 3.09 -3.35 -20.80
CA LYS A 32 2.63 -4.65 -21.35
C LYS A 32 2.89 -5.83 -20.41
N ASN A 33 3.82 -5.70 -19.49
CA ASN A 33 4.15 -6.70 -18.48
C ASN A 33 3.31 -6.49 -17.20
N MET A 34 2.70 -5.32 -17.02
CA MET A 34 1.77 -5.01 -15.92
C MET A 34 0.37 -5.59 -16.16
N TRP A 35 0.32 -6.90 -16.38
CA TRP A 35 -0.89 -7.65 -16.72
C TRP A 35 -2.08 -7.39 -15.76
N TYR A 36 -1.77 -7.17 -14.49
CA TYR A 36 -2.72 -6.87 -13.42
C TYR A 36 -3.43 -5.51 -13.59
N LEU A 37 -2.92 -4.61 -14.45
CA LEU A 37 -3.58 -3.36 -14.86
C LEU A 37 -3.94 -3.33 -16.37
N SER A 38 -3.09 -3.92 -17.22
CA SER A 38 -3.17 -3.78 -18.68
C SER A 38 -4.16 -4.72 -19.33
N ASP A 39 -4.32 -5.93 -18.80
CA ASP A 39 -5.06 -7.01 -19.46
C ASP A 39 -6.57 -6.90 -19.25
N GLN A 40 -7.32 -7.79 -19.90
CA GLN A 40 -8.78 -7.85 -19.78
C GLN A 40 -9.23 -8.33 -18.40
N PHE A 41 -8.54 -9.32 -17.83
CA PHE A 41 -8.72 -9.75 -16.46
C PHE A 41 -7.66 -9.06 -15.61
N SER A 42 -8.04 -7.92 -15.05
CA SER A 42 -7.17 -6.99 -14.33
C SER A 42 -7.97 -6.30 -13.22
N HIS A 43 -7.35 -5.38 -12.49
CA HIS A 43 -8.02 -4.54 -11.49
C HIS A 43 -9.03 -3.54 -12.07
N ASN A 44 -9.21 -3.49 -13.40
CA ASN A 44 -10.18 -2.61 -14.07
C ASN A 44 -9.93 -1.11 -13.74
N VAL A 45 -8.66 -0.73 -13.66
CA VAL A 45 -8.22 0.63 -13.32
C VAL A 45 -8.37 1.61 -14.48
N LYS A 46 -8.30 1.13 -15.73
CA LYS A 46 -8.43 1.97 -16.94
C LYS A 46 -9.78 2.66 -16.99
N GLU A 47 -10.83 1.99 -16.50
CA GLU A 47 -12.18 2.50 -16.41
C GLU A 47 -12.24 3.67 -15.41
N ALA A 48 -11.59 3.54 -14.25
CA ALA A 48 -11.46 4.64 -13.29
C ALA A 48 -10.66 5.83 -13.88
N TRP A 49 -9.54 5.56 -14.55
CA TRP A 49 -8.75 6.59 -15.23
C TRP A 49 -9.52 7.29 -16.35
N SER A 50 -10.38 6.57 -17.08
CA SER A 50 -11.24 7.15 -18.13
C SER A 50 -12.28 8.14 -17.57
N LEU A 51 -12.63 7.98 -16.30
CA LEU A 51 -13.48 8.90 -15.54
C LEU A 51 -12.69 10.05 -14.90
N GLY A 52 -11.38 10.13 -15.13
CA GLY A 52 -10.49 11.13 -14.54
C GLY A 52 -10.11 10.85 -13.09
N VAL A 53 -10.35 9.63 -12.57
CA VAL A 53 -10.01 9.25 -11.20
C VAL A 53 -8.60 8.66 -11.18
N THR A 54 -7.60 9.46 -10.81
CA THR A 54 -6.18 9.08 -10.83
C THR A 54 -5.53 9.09 -9.44
N GLY A 55 -6.31 9.33 -8.38
CA GLY A 55 -5.79 9.52 -7.01
C GLY A 55 -5.32 10.96 -6.72
N LYS A 56 -5.59 11.91 -7.61
CA LYS A 56 -5.28 13.33 -7.39
C LYS A 56 -5.79 13.81 -6.01
N ASP A 57 -4.94 14.58 -5.33
CA ASP A 57 -5.18 15.16 -3.99
C ASP A 57 -5.27 14.13 -2.84
N VAL A 58 -4.99 12.85 -3.10
CA VAL A 58 -4.85 11.80 -2.07
C VAL A 58 -3.37 11.65 -1.71
N VAL A 59 -3.10 11.48 -0.41
CA VAL A 59 -1.75 11.24 0.11
C VAL A 59 -1.65 9.84 0.71
N VAL A 60 -0.75 9.02 0.16
CA VAL A 60 -0.47 7.67 0.64
C VAL A 60 0.94 7.61 1.25
N THR A 61 1.13 6.84 2.31
CA THR A 61 2.46 6.51 2.84
C THR A 61 2.67 5.00 2.95
N ILE A 62 3.90 4.57 2.64
CA ILE A 62 4.35 3.18 2.76
C ILE A 62 5.13 3.03 4.07
N LEU A 63 4.68 2.17 4.99
CA LEU A 63 5.34 1.90 6.27
C LEU A 63 6.25 0.68 6.12
N ASP A 64 7.55 0.88 5.86
CA ASP A 64 8.41 -0.21 5.38
C ASP A 64 9.92 0.05 5.61
N ASP A 65 10.77 -0.48 4.73
CA ASP A 65 12.23 -0.42 4.75
C ASP A 65 12.84 0.85 4.11
N GLY A 66 11.98 1.78 3.68
CA GLY A 66 12.34 3.07 3.11
C GLY A 66 11.78 3.32 1.71
N LEU A 67 12.01 4.53 1.21
CA LEU A 67 11.56 4.98 -0.11
C LEU A 67 12.68 5.72 -0.85
N GLU A 68 13.07 5.23 -2.03
CA GLU A 68 14.03 5.91 -2.89
C GLU A 68 13.40 7.18 -3.50
N ILE A 69 13.47 8.28 -2.77
CA ILE A 69 12.81 9.55 -3.11
C ILE A 69 13.33 10.17 -4.42
N THR A 70 14.55 9.80 -4.82
CA THR A 70 15.19 10.23 -6.08
C THR A 70 14.83 9.36 -7.27
N HIS A 71 14.12 8.24 -7.09
CA HIS A 71 13.77 7.33 -8.18
C HIS A 71 13.01 8.10 -9.28
N PRO A 72 13.40 8.00 -10.57
CA PRO A 72 12.81 8.81 -11.64
C PRO A 72 11.30 8.67 -11.76
N ASP A 73 10.78 7.49 -11.40
CA ASP A 73 9.37 7.14 -11.43
C ASP A 73 8.61 7.48 -10.14
N ILE A 74 9.28 8.04 -9.13
CA ILE A 74 8.67 8.41 -7.83
C ILE A 74 8.81 9.91 -7.55
N LYS A 75 9.96 10.50 -7.86
CA LYS A 75 10.36 11.85 -7.45
C LYS A 75 9.32 12.95 -7.71
N GLN A 76 8.51 12.82 -8.76
CA GLN A 76 7.48 13.82 -9.07
C GLN A 76 6.28 13.73 -8.12
N ASN A 77 5.94 12.51 -7.67
CA ASN A 77 4.84 12.22 -6.76
C ASN A 77 5.27 12.19 -5.28
N TYR A 78 6.57 12.17 -4.99
CA TYR A 78 7.13 12.13 -3.63
C TYR A 78 6.67 13.28 -2.72
N ASP A 79 6.10 12.97 -1.56
CA ASP A 79 5.69 13.95 -0.56
C ASP A 79 6.50 13.83 0.75
N PRO A 80 7.33 14.84 1.08
CA PRO A 80 8.10 14.83 2.31
C PRO A 80 7.24 14.95 3.57
N ARG A 81 6.00 15.44 3.49
CA ARG A 81 5.08 15.51 4.65
C ARG A 81 4.41 14.17 4.94
N ALA A 82 4.52 13.22 4.02
CA ALA A 82 4.07 11.85 4.20
C ALA A 82 5.23 10.90 4.52
N SER A 83 6.41 11.44 4.85
CA SER A 83 7.66 10.70 4.92
C SER A 83 8.46 11.02 6.17
N TYR A 84 9.18 10.02 6.67
CA TYR A 84 10.05 10.13 7.83
C TYR A 84 10.94 8.90 7.95
N ASP A 85 12.12 9.04 8.55
CA ASP A 85 12.94 7.92 8.98
C ASP A 85 12.84 7.77 10.49
N VAL A 86 12.15 6.72 10.94
CA VAL A 86 11.99 6.43 12.36
C VAL A 86 13.20 5.66 12.90
N ASN A 87 13.90 4.90 12.04
CA ASN A 87 15.09 4.14 12.43
C ASN A 87 16.25 5.09 12.78
N ASP A 88 16.48 6.12 11.96
CA ASP A 88 17.56 7.10 12.11
C ASP A 88 17.09 8.44 12.71
N ASN A 89 15.78 8.60 12.91
CA ASN A 89 15.14 9.78 13.50
C ASN A 89 15.43 11.09 12.74
N ASP A 90 15.20 11.07 11.43
CA ASP A 90 15.31 12.22 10.55
C ASP A 90 14.21 12.24 9.46
N ASN A 91 14.25 13.21 8.54
CA ASN A 91 13.19 13.40 7.53
C ASN A 91 13.50 12.70 6.19
N ASP A 92 14.59 11.95 6.07
CA ASP A 92 15.03 11.31 4.83
C ASP A 92 14.76 9.80 4.87
N PRO A 93 13.65 9.31 4.28
CA PRO A 93 13.31 7.90 4.31
C PRO A 93 14.13 7.07 3.31
N THR A 94 15.19 7.61 2.72
CA THR A 94 15.96 6.94 1.67
C THR A 94 16.50 5.60 2.19
N PRO A 95 16.27 4.49 1.47
CA PRO A 95 16.70 3.18 1.91
C PRO A 95 18.23 3.12 1.97
N ARG A 96 18.75 2.39 2.95
CA ARG A 96 20.17 2.09 3.02
C ARG A 96 20.52 1.05 1.96
N TYR A 97 21.37 1.41 1.00
CA TYR A 97 21.80 0.53 -0.08
C TYR A 97 22.76 -0.56 0.43
N LEU A 98 22.29 -1.80 0.48
CA LEU A 98 23.07 -2.95 0.90
C LEU A 98 23.45 -3.86 -0.28
N ALA A 99 24.58 -4.54 -0.15
CA ALA A 99 25.06 -5.47 -1.18
C ALA A 99 24.06 -6.62 -1.42
N SER A 100 23.37 -7.06 -0.36
CA SER A 100 22.29 -8.05 -0.35
C SER A 100 21.02 -7.61 -1.10
N ALA A 101 20.89 -6.32 -1.43
CA ALA A 101 19.66 -5.72 -1.95
C ALA A 101 18.46 -5.90 -1.00
N ASP A 102 18.75 -5.90 0.30
CA ASP A 102 17.78 -5.59 1.36
C ASP A 102 17.42 -4.10 1.26
N ASN A 103 16.28 -3.68 1.80
CA ASN A 103 15.75 -2.30 1.71
C ASN A 103 15.26 -1.87 0.32
N LYS A 104 14.51 -2.74 -0.36
CA LYS A 104 13.91 -2.45 -1.67
C LYS A 104 12.39 -2.55 -1.67
N HIS A 105 11.81 -3.04 -0.58
CA HIS A 105 10.42 -3.44 -0.53
C HIS A 105 9.51 -2.20 -0.54
N GLY A 106 9.79 -1.20 0.30
CA GLY A 106 9.02 0.04 0.36
C GLY A 106 9.01 0.82 -0.96
N THR A 107 10.13 0.87 -1.68
CA THR A 107 10.20 1.52 -3.01
C THR A 107 9.38 0.79 -4.07
N ARG A 108 9.36 -0.56 -4.04
CA ARG A 108 8.51 -1.36 -4.94
C ARG A 108 7.03 -1.09 -4.69
N CYS A 109 6.61 -1.16 -3.42
CA CYS A 109 5.24 -0.89 -3.01
C CYS A 109 4.80 0.54 -3.35
N ALA A 110 5.67 1.54 -3.14
CA ALA A 110 5.38 2.94 -3.51
C ALA A 110 5.15 3.10 -5.02
N GLY A 111 5.92 2.39 -5.84
CA GLY A 111 5.75 2.37 -7.29
C GLY A 111 4.39 1.80 -7.71
N GLU A 112 3.96 0.69 -7.11
CA GLU A 112 2.65 0.08 -7.39
C GLU A 112 1.49 1.05 -7.11
N VAL A 113 1.62 1.90 -6.08
CA VAL A 113 0.63 2.92 -5.75
C VAL A 113 0.71 4.12 -6.70
N ALA A 114 1.88 4.74 -6.84
CA ALA A 114 1.99 6.09 -7.38
C ALA A 114 3.19 6.32 -8.30
N ALA A 115 3.70 5.29 -8.98
CA ALA A 115 4.64 5.50 -10.08
C ALA A 115 4.08 6.48 -11.13
N VAL A 116 4.97 7.28 -11.72
CA VAL A 116 4.61 8.45 -12.53
C VAL A 116 4.17 8.01 -13.91
N TYR A 117 2.94 8.34 -14.25
CA TYR A 117 2.34 8.04 -15.54
C TYR A 117 3.00 8.79 -16.72
N ASN A 118 3.23 8.08 -17.83
CA ASN A 118 3.67 8.62 -19.12
C ASN A 118 5.06 9.31 -19.10
N ASN A 119 5.97 8.84 -18.26
CA ASN A 119 7.34 9.39 -18.17
C ASN A 119 8.37 8.58 -18.97
N SER A 120 7.95 7.51 -19.65
CA SER A 120 8.81 6.60 -20.41
C SER A 120 9.83 5.85 -19.56
N MET A 121 9.52 5.64 -18.27
CA MET A 121 10.32 4.90 -17.31
C MET A 121 9.48 3.78 -16.72
N CYS A 122 10.11 2.64 -16.42
CA CYS A 122 9.53 1.54 -15.64
C CYS A 122 8.01 1.32 -15.82
N ILE A 123 7.22 1.63 -14.78
CA ILE A 123 5.82 1.22 -14.59
C ILE A 123 4.91 2.46 -14.42
N VAL A 124 3.63 2.24 -14.11
CA VAL A 124 2.69 3.28 -13.70
C VAL A 124 1.99 2.87 -12.40
N GLY A 125 1.75 3.82 -11.49
CA GLY A 125 0.99 3.54 -10.27
C GLY A 125 -0.51 3.44 -10.52
N VAL A 126 -1.21 2.62 -9.74
CA VAL A 126 -2.69 2.55 -9.78
C VAL A 126 -3.31 3.95 -9.58
N ALA A 127 -2.75 4.71 -8.64
CA ALA A 127 -3.09 6.08 -8.29
C ALA A 127 -1.96 7.04 -8.72
N HIS A 128 -1.57 7.00 -9.99
CA HIS A 128 -0.45 7.79 -10.54
C HIS A 128 -0.57 9.32 -10.39
N GLY A 129 -1.73 9.85 -9.99
CA GLY A 129 -1.94 11.26 -9.65
C GLY A 129 -1.85 11.57 -8.14
N ALA A 130 -1.69 10.56 -7.29
CA ALA A 130 -1.56 10.71 -5.85
C ALA A 130 -0.18 11.24 -5.43
N ARG A 131 -0.10 11.71 -4.19
CA ARG A 131 1.16 11.94 -3.49
C ARG A 131 1.57 10.67 -2.75
N ILE A 132 2.86 10.38 -2.74
CA ILE A 132 3.42 9.17 -2.10
C ILE A 132 4.56 9.54 -1.16
N GLY A 133 4.52 9.02 0.06
CA GLY A 133 5.62 9.10 1.02
C GLY A 133 6.07 7.72 1.49
N GLY A 134 7.12 7.70 2.30
CA GLY A 134 7.63 6.48 2.92
C GLY A 134 8.06 6.73 4.35
N ILE A 135 7.70 5.81 5.24
CA ILE A 135 8.19 5.77 6.62
C ILE A 135 9.18 4.62 6.72
N LYS A 136 10.47 4.94 6.85
CA LYS A 136 11.52 3.95 7.08
C LYS A 136 11.49 3.54 8.55
N MET A 137 11.04 2.32 8.81
CA MET A 137 10.85 1.77 10.15
C MET A 137 11.25 0.30 10.31
N LEU A 138 11.43 -0.43 9.20
CA LEU A 138 11.84 -1.85 9.20
C LEU A 138 13.35 -2.08 9.05
N ASP A 139 14.17 -1.03 8.83
CA ASP A 139 15.63 -1.16 8.66
C ASP A 139 16.38 -1.12 10.00
N GLY A 140 15.83 -1.76 11.03
CA GLY A 140 16.35 -1.78 12.40
C GLY A 140 15.41 -2.49 13.37
N ASP A 141 15.67 -2.37 14.68
CA ASP A 141 14.81 -2.96 15.71
C ASP A 141 13.42 -2.32 15.72
N VAL A 142 12.38 -3.14 15.49
CA VAL A 142 10.98 -2.69 15.52
C VAL A 142 10.43 -2.87 16.93
N THR A 143 10.04 -1.76 17.56
CA THR A 143 9.44 -1.75 18.91
C THR A 143 8.06 -1.11 18.85
N ASP A 144 7.22 -1.34 19.87
CA ASP A 144 5.87 -0.73 20.00
C ASP A 144 5.89 0.80 19.82
N VAL A 145 6.97 1.48 20.24
CA VAL A 145 7.13 2.94 20.05
C VAL A 145 7.36 3.30 18.58
N ILE A 146 8.19 2.53 17.87
CA ILE A 146 8.50 2.73 16.45
C ILE A 146 7.24 2.49 15.63
N GLU A 147 6.51 1.41 15.89
CA GLU A 147 5.24 1.09 15.24
C GLU A 147 4.21 2.21 15.48
N ALA A 148 4.01 2.62 16.74
CA ALA A 148 3.04 3.66 17.08
C ALA A 148 3.36 5.03 16.45
N ALA A 149 4.64 5.40 16.42
CA ALA A 149 5.11 6.62 15.78
C ALA A 149 4.85 6.59 14.27
N SER A 150 5.14 5.45 13.63
CA SER A 150 4.93 5.22 12.20
C SER A 150 3.44 5.30 11.83
N LEU A 151 2.59 4.58 12.56
CA LEU A 151 1.12 4.57 12.40
C LEU A 151 0.47 5.94 12.64
N SER A 152 1.08 6.78 13.47
CA SER A 152 0.54 8.10 13.82
C SER A 152 1.09 9.24 12.96
N HIS A 153 2.07 8.96 12.09
CA HIS A 153 2.81 9.99 11.36
C HIS A 153 1.86 10.86 10.53
N ASN A 154 1.82 12.16 10.83
CA ASN A 154 1.07 13.18 10.11
C ASN A 154 -0.37 12.78 9.70
N LYS A 155 -1.11 12.14 10.60
CA LYS A 155 -2.49 11.63 10.36
C LYS A 155 -3.55 12.64 9.90
N GLN A 156 -3.25 13.94 9.93
CA GLN A 156 -4.13 14.98 9.35
C GLN A 156 -3.81 15.29 7.89
N HIS A 157 -2.64 14.87 7.41
CA HIS A 157 -2.14 15.07 6.05
C HIS A 157 -2.15 13.78 5.25
N VAL A 158 -1.73 12.67 5.85
CA VAL A 158 -1.75 11.34 5.21
C VAL A 158 -3.16 10.76 5.27
N ASP A 159 -3.66 10.29 4.12
CA ASP A 159 -4.97 9.65 4.01
C ASP A 159 -4.88 8.14 4.26
N ILE A 160 -3.92 7.49 3.59
CA ILE A 160 -3.81 6.03 3.52
C ILE A 160 -2.41 5.60 3.95
N TYR A 161 -2.36 4.59 4.82
CA TYR A 161 -1.15 3.92 5.27
C TYR A 161 -1.16 2.50 4.72
N SER A 162 -0.09 2.09 4.05
CA SER A 162 0.07 0.72 3.53
C SER A 162 1.20 0.03 4.27
N ALA A 163 0.95 -1.19 4.74
CA ALA A 163 1.92 -2.00 5.48
C ALA A 163 1.73 -3.49 5.18
N SER A 164 2.81 -4.25 5.34
CA SER A 164 2.83 -5.71 5.16
C SER A 164 3.77 -6.39 6.15
N TRP A 165 3.91 -5.79 7.34
CA TRP A 165 4.68 -6.33 8.45
C TRP A 165 3.73 -6.83 9.55
N GLY A 166 4.23 -7.71 10.39
CA GLY A 166 3.48 -8.38 11.45
C GLY A 166 4.39 -9.36 12.19
N PRO A 167 3.82 -10.30 12.96
CA PRO A 167 4.55 -11.41 13.55
C PRO A 167 5.22 -12.28 12.48
N ASP A 168 6.08 -13.21 12.91
CA ASP A 168 6.66 -14.19 11.99
C ASP A 168 5.58 -15.11 11.41
N ASP A 169 5.53 -15.22 10.09
CA ASP A 169 4.61 -16.08 9.32
C ASP A 169 5.02 -17.58 9.38
N ASP A 170 5.28 -18.10 10.59
CA ASP A 170 5.86 -19.43 10.84
C ASP A 170 4.83 -20.52 11.20
N GLY A 171 3.54 -20.17 11.22
CA GLY A 171 2.44 -21.06 11.61
C GLY A 171 2.37 -21.37 13.09
N LYS A 172 3.11 -20.64 13.94
CA LYS A 172 3.21 -20.87 15.39
C LYS A 172 3.08 -19.60 16.21
N SER A 173 3.42 -18.45 15.62
CA SER A 173 3.33 -17.16 16.25
C SER A 173 1.88 -16.74 16.48
N LEU A 174 1.64 -16.11 17.63
CA LEU A 174 0.35 -15.51 17.99
C LEU A 174 0.67 -14.19 18.69
N ASP A 175 0.65 -13.10 17.93
CA ASP A 175 1.05 -11.79 18.41
C ASP A 175 0.33 -10.68 17.63
N GLY A 176 0.53 -9.43 18.02
CA GLY A 176 -0.11 -8.28 17.38
C GLY A 176 0.31 -6.95 17.99
N PRO A 177 -0.41 -5.85 17.66
CA PRO A 177 -0.03 -4.53 18.12
C PRO A 177 -0.05 -4.45 19.64
N ALA A 178 1.08 -4.07 20.22
CA ALA A 178 1.19 -3.73 21.63
C ALA A 178 0.43 -2.43 21.94
N LYS A 179 0.60 -1.90 23.16
CA LYS A 179 -0.30 -0.89 23.72
C LYS A 179 -0.27 0.42 22.92
N LEU A 180 0.91 0.87 22.50
CA LEU A 180 1.05 2.14 21.80
C LEU A 180 0.57 2.01 20.35
N ALA A 181 0.94 0.95 19.64
CA ALA A 181 0.48 0.67 18.29
C ALA A 181 -1.05 0.53 18.24
N SER A 182 -1.65 -0.20 19.20
CA SER A 182 -3.10 -0.30 19.35
C SER A 182 -3.78 1.07 19.56
N LEU A 183 -3.16 1.94 20.36
CA LEU A 183 -3.65 3.30 20.56
C LEU A 183 -3.49 4.16 19.30
N ALA A 184 -2.40 4.00 18.56
CA ALA A 184 -2.13 4.69 17.31
C ALA A 184 -3.20 4.36 16.27
N PHE A 185 -3.54 3.08 16.07
CA PHE A 185 -4.65 2.66 15.20
C PHE A 185 -5.96 3.33 15.60
N LYS A 186 -6.34 3.21 16.89
CA LYS A 186 -7.59 3.79 17.39
C LYS A 186 -7.64 5.30 17.15
N GLN A 187 -6.57 6.02 17.48
CA GLN A 187 -6.52 7.47 17.25
C GLN A 187 -6.51 7.82 15.76
N GLY A 188 -5.86 7.01 14.92
CA GLY A 188 -5.86 7.17 13.47
C GLY A 188 -7.28 7.12 12.92
N VAL A 189 -8.04 6.08 13.23
CA VAL A 189 -9.42 5.93 12.74
C VAL A 189 -10.42 6.90 13.38
N GLU A 190 -10.17 7.38 14.60
CA GLU A 190 -11.08 8.33 15.27
C GLU A 190 -10.80 9.80 14.90
N GLN A 191 -9.54 10.15 14.63
CA GLN A 191 -9.10 11.55 14.55
C GLN A 191 -8.42 11.90 13.23
N GLY A 192 -7.86 10.91 12.52
CA GLY A 192 -7.17 11.12 11.26
C GLY A 192 -8.07 11.73 10.19
N ARG A 193 -7.45 12.41 9.22
CA ARG A 193 -8.14 13.05 8.08
C ARG A 193 -9.28 13.98 8.52
N GLY A 194 -9.02 14.82 9.52
CA GLY A 194 -10.02 15.74 10.09
C GLY A 194 -11.18 15.04 10.80
N GLY A 195 -10.97 13.81 11.31
CA GLY A 195 -11.99 12.99 11.97
C GLY A 195 -12.77 12.06 11.04
N LEU A 196 -12.39 11.96 9.76
CA LEU A 196 -12.93 10.93 8.85
C LEU A 196 -12.34 9.54 9.11
N GLY A 197 -11.16 9.49 9.74
CA GLY A 197 -10.42 8.28 10.05
C GLY A 197 -9.38 7.93 9.00
N SER A 198 -8.13 7.75 9.45
CA SER A 198 -7.04 7.19 8.64
C SER A 198 -7.42 5.82 8.10
N ILE A 199 -6.99 5.53 6.87
CA ILE A 199 -7.21 4.23 6.23
C ILE A 199 -5.92 3.43 6.35
N PHE A 200 -5.95 2.29 7.05
CA PHE A 200 -4.82 1.38 7.15
C PHE A 200 -5.09 0.16 6.26
N VAL A 201 -4.24 -0.08 5.27
CA VAL A 201 -4.29 -1.26 4.39
C VAL A 201 -3.17 -2.21 4.81
N TRP A 202 -3.51 -3.48 4.98
CA TRP A 202 -2.58 -4.49 5.47
C TRP A 202 -2.54 -5.72 4.57
N ALA A 203 -1.35 -6.26 4.31
CA ALA A 203 -1.22 -7.58 3.70
C ALA A 203 -1.63 -8.67 4.70
N SER A 204 -2.24 -9.75 4.22
CA SER A 204 -2.74 -10.82 5.09
C SER A 204 -1.70 -11.85 5.54
N GLY A 205 -0.42 -11.70 5.20
CA GLY A 205 0.65 -12.65 5.54
C GLY A 205 1.03 -13.63 4.42
N ASN A 206 2.23 -14.23 4.56
CA ASN A 206 2.88 -15.11 3.59
C ASN A 206 3.16 -16.53 4.13
N GLY A 207 2.54 -16.92 5.24
CA GLY A 207 2.76 -18.17 5.98
C GLY A 207 2.01 -19.39 5.45
N GLY A 208 1.40 -19.33 4.26
CA GLY A 208 0.57 -20.41 3.71
C GLY A 208 1.27 -21.78 3.65
N VAL A 209 2.57 -21.82 3.32
CA VAL A 209 3.37 -23.07 3.34
C VAL A 209 3.62 -23.63 4.73
N ASN A 210 3.56 -22.78 5.74
CA ASN A 210 3.70 -23.16 7.15
C ASN A 210 2.35 -23.51 7.79
N MET A 211 1.26 -23.50 6.99
CA MET A 211 -0.12 -23.68 7.46
C MET A 211 -0.54 -22.61 8.48
N ASP A 212 -0.04 -21.39 8.31
CA ASP A 212 -0.41 -20.27 9.16
C ASP A 212 -1.87 -19.82 8.94
N SER A 213 -2.42 -19.11 9.91
CA SER A 213 -3.74 -18.49 9.83
C SER A 213 -3.67 -17.05 10.30
N CYS A 214 -3.95 -16.12 9.39
CA CYS A 214 -3.90 -14.69 9.64
C CYS A 214 -4.83 -14.15 10.74
N ASN A 215 -5.71 -14.98 11.34
CA ASN A 215 -6.38 -14.59 12.60
C ASN A 215 -5.40 -14.55 13.81
N CYS A 216 -4.23 -15.18 13.70
CA CYS A 216 -3.17 -15.19 14.69
C CYS A 216 -2.27 -13.95 14.62
N ASP A 217 -2.34 -13.18 13.54
CA ASP A 217 -1.73 -11.86 13.43
C ASP A 217 -2.75 -10.77 13.84
N GLY A 218 -2.49 -10.10 14.96
CA GLY A 218 -3.35 -9.05 15.49
C GLY A 218 -3.36 -7.75 14.65
N TYR A 219 -2.41 -7.54 13.73
CA TYR A 219 -2.43 -6.41 12.80
C TYR A 219 -3.47 -6.62 11.71
N THR A 220 -3.40 -7.74 11.00
CA THR A 220 -4.34 -8.10 9.93
C THR A 220 -5.72 -8.51 10.47
N ASN A 221 -5.82 -9.02 11.71
CA ASN A 221 -7.09 -9.35 12.38
C ASN A 221 -7.76 -8.13 13.05
N SER A 222 -7.14 -6.94 13.00
CA SER A 222 -7.68 -5.72 13.58
C SER A 222 -8.88 -5.20 12.79
N ILE A 223 -9.91 -4.71 13.49
CA ILE A 223 -11.04 -4.00 12.86
C ILE A 223 -10.65 -2.64 12.27
N TYR A 224 -9.45 -2.15 12.59
CA TYR A 224 -8.93 -0.87 12.10
C TYR A 224 -8.14 -0.98 10.80
N THR A 225 -7.84 -2.20 10.37
CA THR A 225 -7.09 -2.47 9.14
C THR A 225 -8.00 -3.06 8.07
N LEU A 226 -7.77 -2.66 6.82
CA LEU A 226 -8.35 -3.27 5.64
C LEU A 226 -7.38 -4.34 5.16
N SER A 227 -7.59 -5.58 5.62
CA SER A 227 -6.74 -6.71 5.29
C SER A 227 -6.99 -7.24 3.86
N ILE A 228 -5.92 -7.37 3.08
CA ILE A 228 -5.91 -7.75 1.67
C ILE A 228 -5.04 -9.00 1.46
N SER A 229 -5.62 -10.03 0.85
CA SER A 229 -4.91 -11.24 0.41
C SER A 229 -4.54 -11.18 -1.07
N SER A 230 -3.97 -12.28 -1.58
CA SER A 230 -3.48 -12.38 -2.95
C SER A 230 -4.26 -13.39 -3.79
N ALA A 231 -4.36 -13.12 -5.08
CA ALA A 231 -4.75 -14.06 -6.12
C ALA A 231 -3.64 -14.14 -7.18
N THR A 232 -3.42 -15.33 -7.74
CA THR A 232 -2.47 -15.49 -8.84
C THR A 232 -3.04 -14.93 -10.15
N GLU A 233 -2.22 -14.90 -11.22
CA GLU A 233 -2.65 -14.46 -12.55
C GLU A 233 -3.89 -15.19 -13.06
N ARG A 234 -3.97 -16.50 -12.77
CA ARG A 234 -5.10 -17.35 -13.16
C ARG A 234 -6.27 -17.32 -12.16
N GLY A 235 -6.23 -16.44 -11.15
CA GLY A 235 -7.26 -16.32 -10.12
C GLY A 235 -7.26 -17.46 -9.11
N LEU A 236 -6.12 -18.11 -8.90
CA LEU A 236 -5.94 -19.18 -7.91
C LEU A 236 -5.44 -18.60 -6.58
N VAL A 237 -5.50 -19.39 -5.51
CA VAL A 237 -4.89 -19.04 -4.22
C VAL A 237 -3.38 -19.30 -4.32
N PRO A 238 -2.51 -18.30 -4.11
CA PRO A 238 -1.06 -18.51 -4.14
C PRO A 238 -0.60 -19.36 -2.94
N TRP A 239 0.53 -20.06 -3.11
CA TRP A 239 1.07 -20.99 -2.10
C TRP A 239 1.42 -20.33 -0.76
N TYR A 240 1.72 -19.03 -0.77
CA TYR A 240 2.07 -18.27 0.44
C TYR A 240 0.84 -17.66 1.13
N SER A 241 -0.33 -17.59 0.47
CA SER A 241 -1.49 -16.90 1.03
C SER A 241 -1.98 -17.58 2.29
N GLU A 242 -2.26 -16.79 3.32
CA GLU A 242 -2.93 -17.24 4.53
C GLU A 242 -4.44 -17.09 4.44
N ALA A 243 -5.18 -18.00 5.09
CA ALA A 243 -6.62 -17.97 5.14
C ALA A 243 -7.10 -17.62 6.55
N CYS A 244 -8.02 -16.66 6.65
CA CYS A 244 -8.68 -16.28 7.88
C CYS A 244 -10.00 -15.55 7.60
N SER A 245 -10.76 -15.32 8.67
CA SER A 245 -12.05 -14.62 8.60
C SER A 245 -11.95 -13.10 8.59
N SER A 246 -10.78 -12.54 8.90
CA SER A 246 -10.55 -11.10 8.96
C SER A 246 -10.25 -10.47 7.59
N THR A 247 -9.69 -11.23 6.64
CA THR A 247 -9.43 -10.75 5.27
C THR A 247 -10.70 -10.18 4.63
N MET A 248 -10.59 -8.99 4.05
CA MET A 248 -11.72 -8.30 3.41
C MET A 248 -11.80 -8.54 1.91
N ALA A 249 -10.66 -8.60 1.22
CA ALA A 249 -10.60 -8.74 -0.22
C ALA A 249 -9.28 -9.37 -0.67
N ALA A 250 -9.13 -9.59 -1.97
CA ALA A 250 -7.88 -10.03 -2.58
C ALA A 250 -7.53 -9.17 -3.79
N THR A 251 -6.23 -9.01 -4.04
CA THR A 251 -5.66 -8.36 -5.21
C THR A 251 -4.70 -9.31 -5.92
N TYR A 252 -4.40 -9.06 -7.19
CA TYR A 252 -3.41 -9.84 -7.92
C TYR A 252 -2.00 -9.69 -7.32
N SER A 253 -1.28 -10.80 -7.23
CA SER A 253 0.13 -10.85 -6.86
C SER A 253 0.83 -12.04 -7.54
N SER A 254 2.06 -12.34 -7.14
CA SER A 254 2.80 -13.54 -7.53
C SER A 254 2.11 -14.83 -7.03
N GLY A 255 2.52 -15.99 -7.52
CA GLY A 255 2.01 -17.25 -6.97
C GLY A 255 2.55 -18.48 -7.67
N ALA A 256 2.11 -18.77 -8.88
CA ALA A 256 2.53 -19.98 -9.57
C ALA A 256 3.91 -19.79 -10.27
N PRO A 257 4.80 -20.81 -10.25
CA PRO A 257 6.11 -20.74 -10.90
C PRO A 257 6.07 -20.47 -12.42
N ASP A 258 4.95 -20.79 -13.07
CA ASP A 258 4.72 -20.64 -14.51
C ASP A 258 3.83 -19.45 -14.86
N GLU A 259 3.53 -18.57 -13.90
CA GLU A 259 2.71 -17.37 -14.08
C GLU A 259 3.55 -16.08 -14.06
N ARG A 260 3.02 -15.04 -14.72
CA ARG A 260 3.64 -13.72 -14.74
C ARG A 260 3.64 -13.13 -13.33
N GLN A 261 4.78 -12.56 -12.95
CA GLN A 261 4.95 -11.91 -11.64
C GLN A 261 4.48 -10.45 -11.69
N ILE A 262 4.30 -9.82 -10.54
CA ILE A 262 4.09 -8.37 -10.46
C ILE A 262 5.41 -7.67 -10.83
N VAL A 263 5.34 -6.77 -11.80
CA VAL A 263 6.44 -5.85 -12.14
C VAL A 263 6.28 -4.59 -11.32
N SER A 264 7.33 -4.15 -10.63
CA SER A 264 7.32 -2.95 -9.78
C SER A 264 8.56 -2.08 -10.02
N SER A 265 8.56 -0.86 -9.48
CA SER A 265 9.72 0.04 -9.54
C SER A 265 10.92 -0.60 -8.85
N ILE A 266 12.08 -0.56 -9.50
CA ILE A 266 13.31 -1.18 -8.99
C ILE A 266 14.22 -0.08 -8.44
N VAL A 267 14.62 -0.22 -7.18
CA VAL A 267 15.64 0.65 -6.55
C VAL A 267 16.87 0.75 -7.45
N GLN A 268 17.25 1.97 -7.81
CA GLN A 268 18.43 2.22 -8.63
C GLN A 268 19.65 2.25 -7.72
N LYS A 269 20.48 1.20 -7.75
CA LYS A 269 21.83 1.29 -7.19
C LYS A 269 22.56 2.45 -7.89
N LEU A 270 22.87 3.51 -7.14
CA LEU A 270 23.80 4.56 -7.56
C LEU A 270 25.19 3.97 -7.82
#